data_AF-A0A4Q4X3V8-F1
#
_entry.id   AF-A0A4Q4X3V8-F1
#
_cell.length_a   1.000
_cell.length_b   1.000
_cell.length_c   1.000
_cell.angle_alpha   90.00
_cell.angle_beta   90.00
_cell.angle_gamma   90.00
#
_symmetry.space_group_name_H-M   'P 1'
#
loop_
_entity.id
_entity.type
_entity.pdbx_description
1 polymer ?
#
loop_
_entity_poly.entity_id
_entity_poly.type
_entity_poly.pdbx_seq_one_letter_code
_entity_poly.pdbx_strand_id
1 'polypeptide(L)'
;MSPSFSFHKLLTNARKLVPFLPPQPISPHTAKEQDAPLLSQLPPELRQMIWKTYFECIYTLYRETCFDFSHAPRCVTVMSERLPATHVAHISQINLNWELYRPLFLNVKDPGKYEILWVDIWEALAAMEGLKWLKVELRLAQPHQASEWTELEWTLWEGIKKVTHPSHFELILPFPAAASTREETLPCTIIRRVMSDESH
;
A
#
# COMPACT_ATOMS: atom_id res chain seq x y z
N MET A 1 -11.29 12.37 17.17
CA MET A 1 -9.89 11.88 17.12
C MET A 1 -9.91 10.37 17.31
N SER A 2 -9.84 9.60 16.23
CA SER A 2 -9.78 8.14 16.32
C SER A 2 -8.38 7.72 16.79
N PRO A 3 -8.25 6.85 17.81
CA PRO A 3 -6.94 6.41 18.27
C PRO A 3 -6.26 5.61 17.15
N SER A 4 -5.16 6.14 16.62
CA SER A 4 -4.22 5.42 15.78
C SER A 4 -3.62 4.29 16.63
N PHE A 5 -4.19 3.09 16.50
CA PHE A 5 -3.57 1.90 17.02
C PHE A 5 -2.64 1.36 15.95
N SER A 6 -1.33 1.30 16.25
CA SER A 6 -0.42 0.59 15.38
C SER A 6 -0.91 -0.85 15.24
N PHE A 7 -0.85 -1.40 14.03
CA PHE A 7 -1.23 -2.79 13.73
C PHE A 7 -0.56 -3.78 14.71
N HIS A 8 0.68 -3.49 15.11
CA HIS A 8 1.41 -4.22 16.15
C HIS A 8 0.73 -4.19 17.53
N LYS A 9 0.16 -3.06 17.94
CA LYS A 9 -0.53 -2.91 19.22
C LYS A 9 -1.90 -3.61 19.22
N LEU A 10 -2.61 -3.57 18.09
CA LEU A 10 -3.84 -4.35 17.87
C LEU A 10 -3.58 -5.86 17.92
N LEU A 11 -2.58 -6.34 17.18
CA LEU A 11 -2.17 -7.75 17.23
C LEU A 11 -1.72 -8.18 18.63
N THR A 12 -0.95 -7.34 19.33
CA THR A 12 -0.51 -7.62 20.71
C THR A 12 -1.67 -7.70 21.68
N ASN A 13 -2.70 -6.87 21.53
CA ASN A 13 -3.88 -6.91 22.38
C ASN A 13 -4.81 -8.08 22.04
N ALA A 14 -5.00 -8.39 20.75
CA ALA A 14 -5.75 -9.56 20.32
C ALA A 14 -5.12 -10.86 20.84
N ARG A 15 -3.78 -10.94 20.88
CA ARG A 15 -3.02 -12.06 21.45
C ARG A 15 -3.21 -12.27 22.95
N LYS A 16 -3.54 -11.22 23.72
CA LYS A 16 -3.90 -11.36 25.15
C LYS A 16 -5.27 -11.99 25.35
N LEU A 17 -6.14 -11.91 24.36
CA LEU A 17 -7.51 -12.42 24.40
C LEU A 17 -7.65 -13.79 23.73
N VAL A 18 -6.70 -14.17 22.87
CA VAL A 18 -6.72 -15.43 22.09
C VAL A 18 -5.42 -16.21 22.33
N PRO A 19 -5.37 -17.09 23.35
CA PRO A 19 -4.16 -17.81 23.76
C PRO A 19 -3.66 -18.85 22.75
N PHE A 20 -4.38 -19.07 21.65
CA PHE A 20 -4.01 -19.99 20.57
C PHE A 20 -3.06 -19.37 19.54
N LEU A 21 -2.81 -18.06 19.62
CA LEU A 21 -1.84 -17.39 18.75
C LEU A 21 -0.42 -17.51 19.34
N PRO A 22 0.61 -17.77 18.52
CA PRO A 22 1.97 -17.90 19.03
C PRO A 22 2.45 -16.61 19.73
N PRO A 23 3.26 -16.74 20.80
CA PRO A 23 3.61 -15.65 21.70
C PRO A 23 4.50 -14.56 21.07
N GLN A 24 5.12 -14.82 19.92
CA GLN A 24 5.89 -13.85 19.14
C GLN A 24 5.43 -13.86 17.68
N PRO A 25 5.56 -12.73 16.95
CA PRO A 25 5.29 -12.72 15.51
C PRO A 25 6.29 -13.65 14.82
N ILE A 26 5.85 -14.86 14.53
CA ILE A 26 6.57 -15.81 13.70
C ILE A 26 6.49 -15.28 12.28
N SER A 27 7.62 -15.19 11.60
CA SER A 27 7.62 -14.85 10.18
C SER A 27 6.75 -15.88 9.45
N PRO A 28 5.78 -15.45 8.62
CA PRO A 28 4.93 -16.38 7.88
C PRO A 28 5.74 -17.33 6.98
N HIS A 29 6.98 -16.96 6.61
CA HIS A 29 7.90 -17.78 5.83
C HIS A 29 8.60 -18.89 6.64
N THR A 30 8.58 -18.82 7.97
CA THR A 30 9.23 -19.81 8.86
C THR A 30 8.25 -20.56 9.74
N ALA A 31 6.97 -20.19 9.73
CA ALA A 31 5.94 -20.80 10.57
C ALA A 31 5.67 -22.25 10.13
N LYS A 32 5.95 -23.19 11.02
CA LYS A 32 5.59 -24.60 10.90
C LYS A 32 4.35 -24.89 11.75
N GLU A 33 3.60 -25.93 11.39
CA GLU A 33 2.43 -26.39 12.17
C GLU A 33 2.80 -26.74 13.63
N GLN A 34 4.08 -27.08 13.85
CA GLN A 34 4.70 -27.34 15.16
C GLN A 34 4.84 -26.08 16.03
N ASP A 35 4.80 -24.89 15.44
CA ASP A 35 4.96 -23.60 16.13
C ASP A 35 3.65 -23.10 16.76
N ALA A 36 2.54 -23.83 16.55
CA ALA A 36 1.29 -23.67 17.27
C ALA A 36 0.95 -24.93 18.08
N PRO A 37 1.78 -25.31 19.08
CA PRO A 37 1.66 -26.57 19.81
C PRO A 37 0.35 -26.71 20.59
N LEU A 38 -0.37 -25.61 20.83
CA LEU A 38 -1.69 -25.62 21.47
C LEU A 38 -2.81 -26.00 20.48
N LEU A 39 -2.64 -25.71 19.17
CA LEU A 39 -3.62 -26.07 18.15
C LEU A 39 -3.65 -27.59 17.95
N SER A 40 -2.49 -28.26 17.90
CA SER A 40 -2.39 -29.71 17.68
C SER A 40 -2.95 -30.57 18.82
N GLN A 41 -3.10 -30.00 20.02
CA GLN A 41 -3.72 -30.65 21.18
C GLN A 41 -5.26 -30.60 21.16
N LEU A 42 -5.84 -29.81 20.26
CA LEU A 42 -7.30 -29.72 20.13
C LEU A 42 -7.87 -30.87 19.28
N PRO A 43 -9.08 -31.35 19.61
CA PRO A 43 -9.86 -32.22 18.74
C PRO A 43 -9.88 -31.72 17.29
N PRO A 44 -9.83 -32.62 16.28
CA PRO A 44 -9.82 -32.25 14.87
C PRO A 44 -10.95 -31.28 14.48
N GLU A 45 -12.14 -31.44 15.06
CA GLU A 45 -13.31 -30.62 14.80
C GLU A 45 -13.11 -29.17 15.26
N LEU A 46 -12.50 -28.99 16.44
CA LEU A 46 -12.17 -27.66 16.97
C LEU A 46 -11.04 -26.99 16.19
N ARG A 47 -10.04 -27.77 15.74
CA ARG A 47 -8.99 -27.24 14.84
C ARG A 47 -9.59 -26.75 13.53
N GLN A 48 -10.46 -27.53 12.89
CA GLN A 48 -11.14 -27.13 11.66
C GLN A 48 -12.00 -25.90 11.86
N MET A 49 -12.75 -25.82 12.97
CA MET A 49 -13.57 -24.66 13.30
C MET A 49 -12.72 -23.40 13.50
N ILE A 50 -11.62 -23.47 14.28
CA ILE A 50 -10.72 -22.34 14.52
C ILE A 50 -10.07 -21.90 13.21
N TRP A 51 -9.60 -22.84 12.40
CA TRP A 51 -9.00 -22.57 11.10
C TRP A 51 -9.99 -21.85 10.18
N LYS A 52 -11.20 -22.39 10.01
CA LYS A 52 -12.25 -21.79 9.20
C LYS A 52 -12.58 -20.37 9.67
N THR A 53 -12.80 -20.20 10.98
CA THR A 53 -13.09 -18.90 11.59
C THR A 53 -11.95 -17.91 11.35
N TYR A 54 -10.69 -18.33 11.51
CA TYR A 54 -9.52 -17.49 11.28
C TYR A 54 -9.45 -16.99 9.83
N PHE A 55 -9.65 -17.85 8.84
CA PHE A 55 -9.61 -17.45 7.43
C PHE A 55 -10.81 -16.58 7.02
N GLU A 56 -12.01 -16.85 7.54
CA GLU A 56 -13.19 -15.99 7.33
C GLU A 56 -12.99 -14.58 7.94
N CYS A 57 -12.39 -14.52 9.13
CA CYS A 57 -12.05 -13.26 9.78
C CYS A 57 -10.96 -12.50 9.02
N ILE A 58 -9.91 -13.19 8.54
CA ILE A 58 -8.83 -12.56 7.75
C ILE A 58 -9.37 -12.00 6.45
N TYR A 59 -10.20 -12.77 5.76
CA TYR A 59 -10.84 -12.31 4.55
C TYR A 59 -11.54 -10.97 4.78
N THR A 60 -12.40 -10.92 5.80
CA THR A 60 -13.16 -9.71 6.14
C THR A 60 -12.23 -8.59 6.59
N LEU A 61 -11.25 -8.87 7.45
CA LEU A 61 -10.31 -7.89 7.98
C LEU A 61 -9.51 -7.22 6.86
N TYR A 62 -8.87 -7.99 5.99
CA TYR A 62 -8.01 -7.42 4.94
C TYR A 62 -8.82 -6.80 3.80
N ARG A 63 -9.99 -7.36 3.48
CA ARG A 63 -10.84 -6.82 2.42
C ARG A 63 -11.50 -5.50 2.80
N GLU A 64 -12.03 -5.39 4.01
CA GLU A 64 -12.80 -4.22 4.44
C GLU A 64 -11.91 -3.12 5.06
N THR A 65 -10.65 -3.42 5.40
CA THR A 65 -9.72 -2.42 5.93
C THR A 65 -9.10 -1.59 4.82
N CYS A 66 -9.14 -0.27 4.97
CA CYS A 66 -8.31 0.65 4.22
C CYS A 66 -6.90 0.71 4.84
N PHE A 67 -5.90 0.23 4.10
CA PHE A 67 -4.50 0.25 4.52
C PHE A 67 -3.87 1.58 4.13
N ASP A 68 -3.49 2.38 5.13
CA ASP A 68 -2.89 3.69 4.93
C ASP A 68 -1.37 3.63 5.06
N PHE A 69 -0.68 3.87 3.94
CA PHE A 69 0.77 3.92 3.82
C PHE A 69 1.31 5.34 3.70
N SER A 70 0.50 6.36 4.03
CA SER A 70 0.88 7.77 3.88
C SER A 70 2.16 8.18 4.60
N HIS A 71 2.54 7.47 5.67
CA HIS A 71 3.76 7.73 6.44
C HIS A 71 4.87 6.70 6.20
N ALA A 72 4.61 5.68 5.39
CA ALA A 72 5.55 4.59 5.14
C ALA A 72 5.30 3.94 3.77
N PRO A 73 5.43 4.68 2.66
CA PRO A 73 5.13 4.17 1.32
C PRO A 73 5.99 2.96 0.94
N ARG A 74 7.22 2.88 1.46
CA ARG A 74 8.10 1.72 1.31
C ARG A 74 7.53 0.42 1.87
N CYS A 75 6.57 0.48 2.80
CA CYS A 75 5.96 -0.73 3.32
C CYS A 75 5.11 -1.47 2.28
N VAL A 76 4.65 -0.79 1.21
CA VAL A 76 3.93 -1.42 0.10
C VAL A 76 4.81 -2.45 -0.62
N THR A 77 6.09 -2.13 -0.87
CA THR A 77 6.99 -2.98 -1.66
C THR A 77 7.39 -4.27 -0.94
N VAL A 78 7.34 -4.29 0.39
CA VAL A 78 7.74 -5.43 1.22
C VAL A 78 6.55 -6.21 1.77
N MET A 79 5.32 -5.94 1.31
CA MET A 79 4.13 -6.63 1.83
C MET A 79 4.15 -8.12 1.51
N SER A 80 4.55 -8.50 0.29
CA SER A 80 4.66 -9.89 -0.15
C SER A 80 5.69 -10.70 0.63
N GLU A 81 6.71 -10.04 1.19
CA GLU A 81 7.74 -10.64 2.06
C GLU A 81 7.32 -10.72 3.53
N ARG A 82 6.24 -10.02 3.92
CA ARG A 82 5.83 -9.88 5.33
C ARG A 82 4.49 -10.51 5.62
N LEU A 83 3.68 -10.73 4.60
CA LEU A 83 2.34 -11.29 4.70
C LEU A 83 2.23 -12.52 3.80
N PRO A 84 1.46 -13.54 4.22
CA PRO A 84 1.10 -14.63 3.31
C PRO A 84 0.46 -14.09 2.04
N ALA A 85 0.76 -14.72 0.89
CA ALA A 85 0.21 -14.31 -0.40
C ALA A 85 -1.33 -14.24 -0.40
N THR A 86 -1.98 -15.16 0.31
CA THR A 86 -3.43 -15.15 0.49
C THR A 86 -3.94 -13.90 1.20
N HIS A 87 -3.19 -13.30 2.13
CA HIS A 87 -3.60 -12.07 2.82
C HIS A 87 -3.43 -10.86 1.90
N VAL A 88 -2.31 -10.80 1.17
CA VAL A 88 -2.05 -9.72 0.19
C VAL A 88 -3.13 -9.70 -0.88
N ALA A 89 -3.55 -10.87 -1.37
CA ALA A 89 -4.63 -11.02 -2.36
C ALA A 89 -6.00 -10.54 -1.86
N HIS A 90 -6.22 -10.40 -0.54
CA HIS A 90 -7.47 -9.88 0.01
C HIS A 90 -7.43 -8.37 0.30
N ILE A 91 -6.27 -7.72 0.23
CA ILE A 91 -6.19 -6.27 0.43
C ILE A 91 -6.89 -5.58 -0.73
N SER A 92 -7.97 -4.87 -0.42
CA SER A 92 -8.80 -4.25 -1.45
C SER A 92 -8.73 -2.72 -1.47
N GLN A 93 -8.23 -2.09 -0.41
CA GLN A 93 -8.23 -0.63 -0.27
C GLN A 93 -6.88 -0.12 0.24
N ILE A 94 -6.24 0.77 -0.51
CA ILE A 94 -4.97 1.40 -0.14
C ILE A 94 -5.04 2.92 -0.29
N ASN A 95 -4.52 3.61 0.72
CA ASN A 95 -4.13 5.01 0.64
C ASN A 95 -2.61 5.14 0.69
N LEU A 96 -2.05 5.95 -0.20
CA LEU A 96 -0.62 6.23 -0.29
C LEU A 96 -0.42 7.74 -0.32
N ASN A 97 0.60 8.21 0.38
CA ASN A 97 1.12 9.57 0.24
C ASN A 97 2.60 9.48 -0.07
N TRP A 98 3.04 10.28 -1.04
CA TRP A 98 4.41 10.30 -1.47
C TRP A 98 4.91 11.73 -1.63
N GLU A 99 6.01 12.03 -0.96
CA GLU A 99 6.65 13.32 -1.01
C GLU A 99 7.70 13.38 -2.13
N LEU A 100 7.51 14.31 -3.04
CA LEU A 100 8.30 14.62 -4.21
C LEU A 100 9.36 15.66 -3.84
N TYR A 101 10.59 15.18 -3.60
CA TYR A 101 11.72 16.02 -3.23
C TYR A 101 12.49 16.61 -4.43
N ARG A 102 12.46 15.90 -5.55
CA ARG A 102 13.14 16.24 -6.79
C ARG A 102 12.50 15.48 -7.95
N PRO A 103 12.51 16.01 -9.18
CA PRO A 103 12.02 15.28 -10.34
C PRO A 103 12.66 13.91 -10.49
N LEU A 104 11.86 12.92 -10.89
CA LEU A 104 12.30 11.55 -11.09
C LEU A 104 12.75 11.35 -12.53
N PHE A 105 13.98 10.87 -12.71
CA PHE A 105 14.52 10.53 -14.02
C PHE A 105 14.51 9.01 -14.18
N LEU A 106 13.37 8.45 -14.62
CA LEU A 106 13.17 6.98 -14.64
C LEU A 106 13.89 6.25 -15.77
N ASN A 107 14.33 6.96 -16.82
CA ASN A 107 14.94 6.38 -18.03
C ASN A 107 16.49 6.46 -18.05
N VAL A 108 17.12 6.61 -16.89
CA VAL A 108 18.58 6.73 -16.78
C VAL A 108 19.24 5.37 -16.54
N LYS A 109 20.49 5.23 -16.98
CA LYS A 109 21.26 3.98 -16.84
C LYS A 109 21.44 3.54 -15.38
N ASP A 110 21.63 4.51 -14.49
CA ASP A 110 21.88 4.29 -13.06
C ASP A 110 20.86 5.09 -12.23
N PRO A 111 19.63 4.56 -12.04
CA PRO A 111 18.58 5.26 -11.30
C PRO A 111 18.96 5.41 -9.82
N GLY A 112 18.59 6.54 -9.22
CA GLY A 112 18.77 6.76 -7.80
C GLY A 112 17.79 5.95 -6.95
N LYS A 113 18.03 5.95 -5.64
CA LYS A 113 17.20 5.20 -4.66
C LYS A 113 15.70 5.58 -4.70
N TYR A 114 15.37 6.82 -5.06
CA TYR A 114 13.98 7.28 -5.09
C TYR A 114 13.27 6.84 -6.37
N GLU A 115 14.00 6.82 -7.49
CA GLU A 115 13.54 6.33 -8.78
C GLU A 115 13.28 4.81 -8.71
N ILE A 116 14.19 4.07 -8.07
CA ILE A 116 14.00 2.62 -7.80
C ILE A 116 12.75 2.42 -6.94
N LEU A 117 12.64 3.12 -5.80
CA LEU A 117 11.50 2.94 -4.90
C LEU A 117 10.17 3.35 -5.55
N TRP A 118 10.17 4.36 -6.41
CA TRP A 118 9.00 4.74 -7.21
C TRP A 118 8.54 3.58 -8.09
N VAL A 119 9.45 2.99 -8.87
CA VAL A 119 9.14 1.83 -9.73
C VAL A 119 8.64 0.65 -8.90
N ASP A 120 9.35 0.29 -7.83
CA ASP A 120 9.00 -0.84 -6.97
C ASP A 120 7.58 -0.71 -6.37
N ILE A 121 7.18 0.50 -5.98
CA ILE A 121 5.83 0.75 -5.43
C ILE A 121 4.76 0.51 -6.49
N TRP A 122 4.95 1.05 -7.68
CA TRP A 122 3.97 0.87 -8.76
C TRP A 122 3.89 -0.59 -9.23
N GLU A 123 5.01 -1.31 -9.24
CA GLU A 123 5.03 -2.75 -9.55
C GLU A 123 4.35 -3.57 -8.45
N ALA A 124 4.58 -3.25 -7.18
CA ALA A 124 3.90 -3.90 -6.07
C ALA A 124 2.39 -3.66 -6.15
N LEU A 125 1.94 -2.42 -6.38
CA LEU A 125 0.52 -2.09 -6.53
C LEU A 125 -0.12 -2.80 -7.73
N ALA A 126 0.59 -2.87 -8.86
CA ALA A 126 0.12 -3.57 -10.06
C ALA A 126 -0.04 -5.08 -9.84
N ALA A 127 0.79 -5.68 -8.99
CA ALA A 127 0.72 -7.10 -8.65
C ALA A 127 -0.42 -7.45 -7.66
N MET A 128 -1.07 -6.46 -7.05
CA MET A 128 -2.15 -6.69 -6.09
C MET A 128 -3.48 -6.96 -6.79
N GLU A 129 -3.73 -8.21 -7.16
CA GLU A 129 -4.96 -8.65 -7.84
C GLU A 129 -6.25 -8.31 -7.08
N GLY A 130 -6.18 -8.24 -5.75
CA GLY A 130 -7.32 -7.92 -4.88
C GLY A 130 -7.64 -6.43 -4.78
N LEU A 131 -6.76 -5.54 -5.25
CA LEU A 131 -6.86 -4.10 -5.06
C LEU A 131 -8.02 -3.53 -5.88
N LYS A 132 -8.99 -2.91 -5.19
CA LYS A 132 -10.21 -2.33 -5.80
C LYS A 132 -10.29 -0.82 -5.66
N TRP A 133 -9.75 -0.28 -4.57
CA TRP A 133 -9.70 1.13 -4.26
C TRP A 133 -8.25 1.56 -4.01
N LEU A 134 -7.76 2.48 -4.81
CA LEU A 134 -6.43 3.04 -4.67
C LEU A 134 -6.52 4.56 -4.67
N LYS A 135 -5.96 5.18 -3.63
CA LYS A 135 -5.77 6.62 -3.57
C LYS A 135 -4.30 6.93 -3.37
N VAL A 136 -3.72 7.69 -4.29
CA VAL A 136 -2.32 8.12 -4.21
C VAL A 136 -2.27 9.63 -4.19
N GLU A 137 -1.76 10.22 -3.12
CA GLU A 137 -1.53 11.66 -2.99
C GLU A 137 -0.05 11.96 -3.14
N LEU A 138 0.33 12.70 -4.18
CA LEU A 138 1.67 13.24 -4.31
C LEU A 138 1.72 14.62 -3.66
N ARG A 139 2.83 14.92 -2.97
CA ARG A 139 3.08 16.22 -2.33
C ARG A 139 4.44 16.75 -2.73
N LEU A 140 4.57 18.05 -2.94
CA LEU A 140 5.88 18.67 -3.14
C LEU A 140 6.54 18.91 -1.79
N ALA A 141 7.76 18.43 -1.61
CA ALA A 141 8.58 18.83 -0.46
C ALA A 141 8.93 20.32 -0.53
N GLN A 142 9.05 20.84 -1.75
CA GLN A 142 9.44 22.20 -2.07
C GLN A 142 8.46 22.80 -3.07
N PRO A 143 7.52 23.67 -2.65
CA PRO A 143 6.47 24.21 -3.52
C PRO A 143 6.99 24.90 -4.80
N HIS A 144 8.15 25.55 -4.72
CA HIS A 144 8.78 26.24 -5.86
C HIS A 144 9.20 25.31 -7.02
N GLN A 145 9.23 24.00 -6.80
CA GLN A 145 9.50 23.00 -7.85
C GLN A 145 8.26 22.64 -8.67
N ALA A 146 7.09 23.22 -8.39
CA ALA A 146 5.83 22.87 -9.07
C ALA A 146 5.92 22.99 -10.60
N SER A 147 6.62 24.01 -11.11
CA SER A 147 6.82 24.20 -12.56
C SER A 147 7.65 23.07 -13.18
N GLU A 148 8.76 22.72 -12.56
CA GLU A 148 9.64 21.63 -13.01
C GLU A 148 8.91 20.29 -13.04
N TRP A 149 8.11 20.01 -12.00
CA TRP A 149 7.27 18.82 -11.95
C TRP A 149 6.14 18.82 -12.98
N THR A 150 5.59 19.99 -13.29
CA THR A 150 4.58 20.13 -14.36
C THR A 150 5.20 19.75 -15.70
N GLU A 151 6.40 20.23 -16.04
CA GLU A 151 7.06 19.91 -17.31
C GLU A 151 7.46 18.43 -17.43
N LEU A 152 7.82 17.81 -16.30
CA LEU A 152 8.25 16.41 -16.23
C LEU A 152 7.14 15.45 -15.83
N GLU A 153 5.89 15.90 -15.83
CA GLU A 153 4.71 15.13 -15.46
C GLU A 153 4.64 13.78 -16.19
N TRP A 154 5.00 13.77 -17.47
CA TRP A 154 4.96 12.58 -18.32
C TRP A 154 5.80 11.41 -17.79
N THR A 155 6.84 11.69 -17.00
CA THR A 155 7.71 10.66 -16.44
C THR A 155 7.01 9.80 -15.40
N LEU A 156 5.95 10.30 -14.77
CA LEU A 156 5.22 9.58 -13.72
C LEU A 156 4.32 8.46 -14.28
N TRP A 157 3.91 8.58 -15.54
CA TRP A 157 2.84 7.77 -16.14
C TRP A 157 3.17 6.30 -16.33
N GLU A 158 4.41 5.96 -16.63
CA GLU A 158 4.77 4.56 -16.99
C GLU A 158 4.52 3.58 -15.86
N GLY A 159 4.76 3.98 -14.60
CA GLY A 159 4.40 3.16 -13.44
C GLY A 159 2.89 3.09 -13.23
N ILE A 160 2.21 4.23 -13.32
CA ILE A 160 0.77 4.37 -13.07
C ILE A 160 -0.06 3.53 -14.05
N LYS A 161 0.31 3.51 -15.33
CA LYS A 161 -0.37 2.72 -16.38
C LYS A 161 -0.40 1.23 -16.10
N LYS A 162 0.56 0.69 -15.34
CA LYS A 162 0.62 -0.73 -14.99
C LYS A 162 -0.49 -1.12 -14.00
N VAL A 163 -1.00 -0.17 -13.21
CA VAL A 163 -2.00 -0.44 -12.17
C VAL A 163 -3.41 -0.38 -12.78
N THR A 164 -3.90 -1.53 -13.23
CA THR A 164 -5.18 -1.63 -13.97
C THR A 164 -6.30 -2.31 -13.20
N HIS A 165 -5.99 -3.02 -12.11
CA HIS A 165 -6.97 -3.75 -11.31
C HIS A 165 -7.98 -2.87 -10.53
N PRO A 166 -7.60 -1.73 -9.95
CA PRO A 166 -8.53 -0.97 -9.10
C PRO A 166 -9.70 -0.42 -9.91
N SER A 167 -10.92 -0.74 -9.48
CA SER A 167 -12.15 -0.13 -9.99
C SER A 167 -12.26 1.37 -9.70
N HIS A 168 -11.59 1.82 -8.64
CA HIS A 168 -11.54 3.22 -8.22
C HIS A 168 -10.08 3.56 -7.96
N PHE A 169 -9.51 4.40 -8.81
CA PHE A 169 -8.13 4.85 -8.70
C PHE A 169 -8.09 6.38 -8.78
N GLU A 170 -7.77 7.02 -7.66
CA GLU A 170 -7.54 8.45 -7.56
C GLU A 170 -6.04 8.75 -7.47
N LEU A 171 -5.56 9.65 -8.33
CA LEU A 171 -4.23 10.21 -8.25
C LEU A 171 -4.33 11.72 -7.99
N ILE A 172 -3.90 12.15 -6.81
CA ILE A 172 -3.88 13.56 -6.44
C ILE A 172 -2.49 14.13 -6.73
N LEU A 173 -2.43 15.15 -7.59
CA LEU A 173 -1.20 15.82 -7.99
C LEU A 173 -1.12 17.23 -7.41
N PRO A 174 0.05 17.66 -6.89
CA PRO A 174 0.22 18.95 -6.21
C PRO A 174 0.58 20.09 -7.17
N PHE A 175 0.54 19.86 -8.48
CA PHE A 175 0.91 20.82 -9.53
C PHE A 175 -0.11 20.78 -10.67
N PRO A 176 -0.25 21.86 -11.45
CA PRO A 176 -1.19 21.92 -12.58
C PRO A 176 -0.85 20.91 -13.68
N ALA A 177 -1.77 20.67 -14.61
CA ALA A 177 -1.49 19.83 -15.77
C ALA A 177 -0.49 20.50 -16.71
N ALA A 178 0.44 19.72 -17.27
CA ALA A 178 1.31 20.19 -18.33
C ALA A 178 0.51 20.50 -19.61
N ALA A 179 0.99 21.44 -20.43
CA ALA A 179 0.39 21.72 -21.74
C ALA A 179 0.45 20.50 -22.69
N SER A 180 1.38 19.58 -22.45
CA SER A 180 1.57 18.34 -23.20
C SER A 180 0.76 17.15 -22.66
N THR A 181 -0.01 17.33 -21.59
CA THR A 181 -0.67 16.22 -20.90
C THR A 181 -1.81 15.66 -21.72
N ARG A 182 -1.66 14.40 -22.14
CA ARG A 182 -2.72 13.61 -22.77
C ARG A 182 -3.21 12.58 -21.77
N GLU A 183 -4.21 12.97 -20.98
CA GLU A 183 -4.77 12.15 -19.89
C GLU A 183 -5.56 10.92 -20.40
N GLU A 184 -5.86 10.85 -21.70
CA GLU A 184 -6.80 9.92 -22.35
C GLU A 184 -6.47 8.41 -22.23
N THR A 185 -5.42 8.02 -21.50
CA THR A 185 -4.95 6.61 -21.41
C THR A 185 -4.62 6.11 -20.00
N LEU A 186 -4.88 6.90 -18.95
CA LEU A 186 -4.54 6.49 -17.58
C LEU A 186 -5.69 5.74 -16.89
N PRO A 187 -5.40 4.70 -16.08
CA PRO A 187 -6.41 3.93 -15.35
C PRO A 187 -6.95 4.66 -14.12
N CYS A 188 -6.64 5.95 -13.95
CA CYS A 188 -6.97 6.73 -12.77
C CYS A 188 -7.70 8.03 -13.11
N THR A 189 -8.49 8.52 -12.15
CA THR A 189 -8.98 9.89 -12.14
C THR A 189 -7.92 10.79 -11.50
N ILE A 190 -7.47 11.81 -12.24
CA ILE A 190 -6.52 12.78 -11.74
C ILE A 190 -7.25 13.92 -11.02
N ILE A 191 -6.80 14.25 -9.82
CA ILE A 191 -7.30 15.37 -9.02
C ILE A 191 -6.13 16.33 -8.78
N ARG A 192 -6.26 17.59 -9.19
CA ARG A 192 -5.21 18.60 -8.99
C ARG A 192 -5.48 19.39 -7.71
N ARG A 193 -4.54 19.37 -6.76
CA ARG A 193 -4.56 20.22 -5.57
C ARG A 193 -3.35 21.15 -5.63
N VAL A 194 -3.45 22.16 -6.47
CA VAL A 194 -2.43 23.21 -6.57
C VAL A 194 -2.48 24.01 -5.27
N MET A 195 -1.37 24.05 -4.52
CA MET A 195 -1.30 24.98 -3.40
C MET A 195 -1.24 26.39 -3.96
N SER A 196 -2.27 27.19 -3.67
CA SER A 196 -2.23 28.63 -3.88
C SER A 196 -1.16 29.20 -2.95
N ASP A 197 -0.21 29.94 -3.49
CA ASP A 197 0.73 30.78 -2.72
C ASP A 197 -0.09 31.74 -1.84
N GLU A 198 -0.33 31.35 -0.59
CA GLU A 198 -0.62 32.34 0.45
C GLU A 198 0.69 33.05 0.74
N SER A 199 0.80 34.21 0.10
CA SER A 199 1.90 35.15 0.16
C SER A 199 1.92 35.79 1.54
N HIS A 200 3.00 35.58 2.30
CA HIS A 200 3.40 36.41 3.43
C HIS A 200 4.90 36.63 3.43
#